data_AF-A0A4R3QEX6-F1
#
_entry.id   AF-A0A4R3QEX6-F1
#
_cell.length_a   1.000
_cell.length_b   1.000
_cell.length_c   1.000
_cell.angle_alpha   90.00
_cell.angle_beta   90.00
_cell.angle_gamma   90.00
#
_symmetry.space_group_name_H-M   'P 1'
#
loop_
_entity.id
_entity.type
_entity.pdbx_description
1 polymer ?
#
loop_
_entity_poly.entity_id
_entity_poly.type
_entity_poly.pdbx_seq_one_letter_code
_entity_poly.pdbx_strand_id
1 'polypeptide(L)'
;MPKYIHQLPEWPQFEWNLENLSRQLATVRHRQGRLFGHMQALGFPLRQEAILKTLTEDVIKSSEIEGEILDRQQVRSSIARRLGIEAGAVLPADRDVEGVVEMTLTRAGKRYVQAPSMRTRRALVLPALVIPPRLTRSPVELSDGTRPR
;
A
#
# COMPACT_ATOMS: atom_id res chain seq x y z
N MET A 1 -26.09 10.04 -14.69
CA MET A 1 -25.04 9.08 -14.28
C MET A 1 -23.84 9.87 -13.81
N PRO A 2 -23.14 9.47 -12.72
CA PRO A 2 -21.95 10.18 -12.25
C PRO A 2 -20.82 10.07 -13.28
N LYS A 3 -20.12 11.19 -13.52
CA LYS A 3 -18.97 11.25 -14.42
C LYS A 3 -17.73 10.74 -13.66
N TYR A 4 -17.04 9.75 -14.21
CA TYR A 4 -15.81 9.23 -13.61
C TYR A 4 -14.66 10.21 -13.82
N ILE A 5 -13.67 10.22 -12.92
CA ILE A 5 -12.54 11.18 -12.94
C ILE A 5 -11.78 11.12 -14.28
N HIS A 6 -11.59 9.93 -14.85
CA HIS A 6 -10.91 9.73 -16.13
C HIS A 6 -11.70 10.23 -17.35
N GLN A 7 -12.96 10.62 -17.17
CA GLN A 7 -13.82 11.19 -18.21
C GLN A 7 -13.78 12.72 -18.22
N LEU A 8 -13.07 13.34 -17.26
CA LEU A 8 -12.89 14.79 -17.22
C LEU A 8 -11.91 15.22 -18.31
N PRO A 9 -12.18 16.35 -19.00
CA PRO A 9 -11.29 16.85 -20.06
C PRO A 9 -9.93 17.29 -19.51
N GLU A 10 -9.90 17.73 -18.24
CA GLU A 10 -8.68 18.08 -17.51
C GLU A 10 -7.83 16.85 -17.16
N TRP A 11 -8.33 15.62 -17.34
CA TRP A 11 -7.52 14.43 -17.06
C TRP A 11 -6.39 14.29 -18.09
N PRO A 12 -5.12 14.05 -17.67
CA PRO A 12 -4.63 13.75 -16.32
C PRO A 12 -4.09 14.98 -15.55
N GLN A 13 -4.21 16.18 -16.10
CA GLN A 13 -3.77 17.45 -15.50
C GLN A 13 -4.69 17.85 -14.33
N PHE A 14 -4.50 17.18 -13.19
CA PHE A 14 -5.21 17.48 -11.97
C PHE A 14 -4.51 18.58 -11.18
N GLU A 15 -5.25 19.63 -10.83
CA GLU A 15 -4.81 20.69 -9.92
C GLU A 15 -5.46 20.55 -8.55
N TRP A 16 -4.69 20.73 -7.47
CA TRP A 16 -5.21 20.78 -6.10
C TRP A 16 -4.99 22.14 -5.47
N ASN A 17 -5.98 22.60 -4.70
CA ASN A 17 -5.84 23.79 -3.90
C ASN A 17 -5.12 23.46 -2.58
N LEU A 18 -3.85 23.87 -2.48
CA LEU A 18 -3.03 23.64 -1.30
C LEU A 18 -3.58 24.36 -0.06
N GLU A 19 -4.14 25.56 -0.20
CA GLU A 19 -4.71 26.33 0.91
C GLU A 19 -5.86 25.56 1.58
N ASN A 20 -6.72 24.96 0.77
CA ASN A 20 -7.84 24.13 1.24
C ASN A 20 -7.35 22.83 1.93
N LEU A 21 -6.27 22.21 1.43
CA LEU A 21 -5.76 20.94 1.97
C LEU A 21 -4.83 21.10 3.17
N SER A 22 -4.12 22.22 3.27
CA SER A 22 -3.03 22.41 4.24
C SER A 22 -3.46 22.17 5.69
N ARG A 23 -4.65 22.65 6.07
CA ARG A 23 -5.17 22.48 7.43
C ARG A 23 -5.46 21.02 7.77
N GLN A 24 -6.07 20.29 6.83
CA GLN A 24 -6.39 18.88 7.00
C GLN A 24 -5.10 18.04 7.06
N LEU A 25 -4.15 18.31 6.16
CA LEU A 25 -2.83 17.66 6.15
C LEU A 25 -2.06 17.89 7.44
N ALA A 26 -2.07 19.12 7.97
CA ALA A 26 -1.42 19.43 9.25
C ALA A 26 -2.02 18.61 10.41
N THR A 27 -3.34 18.47 10.44
CA THR A 27 -4.04 17.68 11.46
C THR A 27 -3.69 16.19 11.37
N VAL A 28 -3.67 15.63 10.15
CA VAL A 28 -3.26 14.25 9.92
C VAL A 28 -1.82 14.04 10.38
N ARG A 29 -0.90 14.94 10.00
CA ARG A 29 0.51 14.83 10.35
C ARG A 29 0.76 14.97 11.85
N HIS A 30 0.02 15.82 12.54
CA HIS A 30 0.09 15.92 13.99
C HIS A 30 -0.34 14.60 14.67
N ARG A 31 -1.45 14.00 14.21
CA ARG A 31 -1.91 12.69 14.72
C ARG A 31 -0.92 11.56 14.45
N GLN A 32 -0.34 11.53 13.25
CA GLN A 32 0.72 10.58 12.90
C GLN A 32 1.94 10.75 13.81
N GLY A 33 2.38 11.98 14.04
CA GLY A 33 3.50 12.27 14.95
C GLY A 33 3.25 11.76 16.37
N ARG A 34 2.05 11.98 16.92
CA ARG A 34 1.67 11.45 18.24
C ARG A 34 1.69 9.92 18.29
N LEU A 35 1.16 9.26 17.26
CA LEU A 35 1.20 7.80 17.15
C LEU A 35 2.65 7.28 17.12
N PHE A 36 3.52 7.88 16.30
CA PHE A 36 4.93 7.49 16.25
C PHE A 36 5.64 7.72 17.60
N GLY A 37 5.37 8.83 18.28
CA GLY A 37 5.91 9.09 19.61
C GLY A 37 5.51 8.02 20.62
N HIS A 38 4.23 7.63 20.66
CA HIS A 38 3.77 6.54 21.52
C HIS A 38 4.41 5.20 21.15
N MET A 39 4.51 4.88 19.85
CA MET A 39 5.14 3.66 19.36
C MET A 39 6.64 3.60 19.70
N GLN A 40 7.34 4.74 19.73
CA GLN A 40 8.74 4.81 20.15
C GLN A 40 8.92 4.59 21.65
N ALA A 41 7.95 5.04 22.45
CA ALA A 41 7.93 4.82 23.90
C ALA A 41 7.60 3.36 24.28
N LEU A 42 6.94 2.60 23.40
CA LEU A 42 6.73 1.16 23.60
C LEU A 42 8.06 0.40 23.56
N GLY A 43 8.22 -0.58 24.45
CA GLY A 43 9.33 -1.53 24.40
C GLY A 43 9.38 -2.28 23.06
N PHE A 44 10.57 -2.76 22.68
CA PHE A 44 10.80 -3.43 21.40
C PHE A 44 9.81 -4.58 21.10
N PRO A 45 9.50 -5.51 22.04
CA PRO A 45 8.57 -6.60 21.77
C PRO A 45 7.14 -6.13 21.48
N LEU A 46 6.64 -5.16 22.27
CA LEU A 46 5.29 -4.60 22.09
C LEU A 46 5.15 -3.88 20.75
N ARG A 47 6.22 -3.23 20.30
CA ARG A 47 6.27 -2.55 19.00
C ARG A 47 6.23 -3.54 17.85
N GLN A 48 7.00 -4.63 17.94
CA GLN A 48 6.99 -5.70 16.93
C GLN A 48 5.61 -6.37 16.85
N GLU A 49 4.99 -6.67 17.98
CA GLU A 49 3.64 -7.23 18.01
C GLU A 49 2.59 -6.28 17.41
N ALA A 50 2.66 -4.98 17.73
CA ALA A 50 1.77 -3.99 17.16
C ALA A 50 1.94 -3.87 15.63
N ILE A 51 3.17 -3.90 15.12
CA ILE A 51 3.46 -3.89 13.68
C ILE A 51 2.91 -5.16 13.03
N LEU A 52 3.19 -6.33 13.60
CA LEU A 52 2.74 -7.61 13.08
C LEU A 52 1.21 -7.68 13.01
N LYS A 53 0.52 -7.26 14.07
CA LYS A 53 -0.94 -7.18 14.12
C LYS A 53 -1.50 -6.23 13.06
N THR A 54 -0.91 -5.03 12.93
CA THR A 54 -1.37 -4.02 11.97
C THR A 54 -1.24 -4.53 10.54
N LEU A 55 -0.08 -5.07 10.17
CA LEU A 55 0.15 -5.59 8.81
C LEU A 55 -0.72 -6.80 8.50
N THR A 56 -0.97 -7.67 9.48
CA THR A 56 -1.90 -8.80 9.33
C THR A 56 -3.30 -8.30 8.99
N GLU A 57 -3.78 -7.28 9.71
CA GLU A 57 -5.09 -6.70 9.46
C GLU A 57 -5.16 -6.00 8.09
N ASP A 58 -4.14 -5.22 7.74
CA ASP A 58 -4.06 -4.52 6.46
C ASP A 58 -4.12 -5.51 5.28
N VAL A 59 -3.38 -6.63 5.35
CA VAL A 59 -3.41 -7.66 4.32
C VAL A 59 -4.79 -8.29 4.21
N ILE A 60 -5.39 -8.72 5.34
CA ILE A 60 -6.71 -9.36 5.33
C ILE A 60 -7.76 -8.40 4.77
N LYS A 61 -7.82 -7.17 5.28
CA LYS A 61 -8.83 -6.19 4.86
C LYS A 61 -8.65 -5.73 3.42
N SER A 62 -7.41 -5.59 2.95
CA SER A 62 -7.17 -5.29 1.55
C SER A 62 -7.55 -6.46 0.64
N SER A 63 -7.33 -7.70 1.08
CA SER A 63 -7.69 -8.91 0.33
C SER A 63 -9.21 -9.10 0.27
N GLU A 64 -9.92 -8.84 1.37
CA GLU A 64 -11.38 -8.89 1.43
C GLU A 64 -12.04 -7.92 0.42
N ILE A 65 -11.42 -6.75 0.18
CA ILE A 65 -11.91 -5.79 -0.83
C ILE A 65 -11.80 -6.35 -2.25
N GLU A 66 -10.78 -7.17 -2.51
CA GLU A 66 -10.57 -7.84 -3.80
C GLU A 66 -11.35 -9.17 -3.90
N GLY A 67 -12.10 -9.56 -2.86
CA GLY A 67 -12.91 -10.78 -2.81
C GLY A 67 -12.17 -12.01 -2.28
N GLU A 68 -10.94 -11.84 -1.80
CA GLU A 68 -10.09 -12.93 -1.30
C GLU A 68 -10.25 -13.08 0.22
N ILE A 69 -10.54 -14.29 0.69
CA ILE A 69 -10.65 -14.61 2.12
C ILE A 69 -9.43 -15.43 2.54
N LEU A 70 -8.50 -14.79 3.25
CA LEU A 70 -7.25 -15.41 3.68
C LEU A 70 -7.30 -15.86 5.15
N ASP A 71 -6.62 -16.97 5.45
CA ASP A 71 -6.45 -17.41 6.84
C ASP A 71 -5.53 -16.45 7.62
N ARG A 72 -6.07 -15.92 8.72
CA ARG A 72 -5.39 -14.92 9.55
C ARG A 72 -4.09 -15.42 10.17
N GLN A 73 -4.03 -16.69 10.58
CA GLN A 73 -2.84 -17.25 11.22
C GLN A 73 -1.74 -17.50 10.21
N GLN A 74 -2.07 -17.96 9.01
CA GLN A 74 -1.13 -18.11 7.90
C GLN A 74 -0.56 -16.76 7.47
N VAL A 75 -1.42 -15.73 7.32
CA VAL A 75 -0.97 -14.36 6.99
C VAL A 75 -0.03 -13.82 8.07
N ARG A 76 -0.41 -13.94 9.34
CA ARG A 76 0.43 -13.50 10.47
C ARG A 76 1.77 -14.22 10.48
N SER A 77 1.78 -15.55 10.32
CA SER A 77 2.98 -16.39 10.27
C SER A 77 3.93 -15.97 9.13
N SER A 78 3.37 -15.77 7.93
CA SER A 78 4.13 -15.32 6.75
C SER A 78 4.77 -13.94 6.95
N ILE A 79 4.02 -12.97 7.51
CA ILE A 79 4.54 -11.63 7.83
C ILE A 79 5.61 -11.70 8.92
N ALA A 80 5.40 -12.46 10.01
CA ALA A 80 6.36 -12.59 11.10
C ALA A 80 7.70 -13.15 10.60
N ARG A 81 7.66 -14.19 9.77
CA ARG A 81 8.84 -14.79 9.13
C ARG A 81 9.60 -13.76 8.28
N ARG A 82 8.88 -12.95 7.48
CA ARG A 82 9.49 -11.93 6.62
C ARG A 82 10.07 -10.74 7.39
N LEU A 83 9.53 -10.44 8.57
CA LEU A 83 10.02 -9.37 9.45
C LEU A 83 11.09 -9.83 10.46
N GLY A 84 11.41 -11.13 10.50
CA GLY A 84 12.32 -11.70 11.49
C GLY A 84 11.79 -11.59 12.93
N ILE A 85 10.47 -11.57 13.11
CA ILE A 85 9.84 -11.53 14.44
C ILE A 85 9.58 -12.97 14.87
N GLU A 86 10.07 -13.36 16.05
CA GLU A 86 9.70 -14.65 16.64
C GLU A 86 8.24 -14.61 17.08
N ALA A 87 7.38 -15.28 16.32
CA ALA A 87 5.94 -15.33 16.57
C ALA A 87 5.48 -16.78 16.70
N GLY A 88 5.87 -17.45 17.78
CA GLY A 88 5.36 -18.79 18.13
C GLY A 88 5.42 -19.81 16.99
N ALA A 89 4.42 -20.68 16.92
CA ALA A 89 4.34 -21.70 15.87
C ALA A 89 4.16 -21.07 14.49
N VAL A 90 5.22 -21.14 13.68
CA VAL A 90 5.20 -20.74 12.26
C VAL A 90 4.43 -21.80 11.49
N LEU A 91 3.16 -21.51 11.17
CA LEU A 91 2.39 -22.34 10.25
C LEU A 91 2.91 -22.14 8.83
N PRO A 92 3.07 -23.23 8.04
CA PRO A 92 3.28 -23.09 6.61
C PRO A 92 2.04 -22.41 6.00
N ALA A 93 2.29 -21.35 5.24
CA ALA A 93 1.24 -20.63 4.51
C ALA A 93 1.10 -21.20 3.10
N ASP A 94 -0.13 -21.19 2.59
CA ASP A 94 -0.40 -21.54 1.19
C ASP A 94 0.27 -20.53 0.23
N ARG A 95 0.50 -20.94 -1.02
CA ARG A 95 1.11 -20.10 -2.06
C ARG A 95 0.32 -18.81 -2.31
N ASP A 96 -1.00 -18.87 -2.23
CA ASP A 96 -1.86 -17.71 -2.46
C ASP A 96 -1.66 -16.66 -1.35
N VAL A 97 -1.60 -17.12 -0.09
CA VAL A 97 -1.27 -16.26 1.06
C VAL A 97 0.13 -15.66 0.90
N GLU A 98 1.11 -16.48 0.53
CA GLU A 98 2.50 -16.01 0.38
C GLU A 98 2.63 -14.97 -0.74
N GLY A 99 1.92 -15.16 -1.86
CA GLY A 99 1.89 -14.22 -2.98
C GLY A 99 1.24 -12.88 -2.62
N VAL A 100 0.10 -12.90 -1.93
CA VAL A 100 -0.58 -11.67 -1.48
C VAL A 100 0.26 -10.92 -0.43
N VAL A 101 0.83 -11.65 0.54
CA VAL A 101 1.72 -11.06 1.55
C VAL A 101 2.96 -10.45 0.88
N GLU A 102 3.57 -11.14 -0.08
CA GLU A 102 4.72 -10.64 -0.82
C GLU A 102 4.42 -9.38 -1.61
N MET A 103 3.34 -9.38 -2.38
CA MET A 103 2.90 -8.21 -3.13
C MET A 103 2.63 -7.04 -2.19
N THR A 104 1.92 -7.29 -1.09
CA THR A 104 1.53 -6.25 -0.12
C THR A 104 2.75 -5.69 0.59
N LEU A 105 3.69 -6.53 1.05
CA LEU A 105 4.92 -6.09 1.69
C LEU A 105 5.93 -5.48 0.70
N THR A 106 5.90 -5.83 -0.59
CA THR A 106 6.70 -5.15 -1.62
C THR A 106 6.13 -3.75 -1.90
N ARG A 107 4.80 -3.62 -1.95
CA ARG A 107 4.09 -2.33 -2.10
C ARG A 107 4.24 -1.46 -0.85
N ALA A 108 4.15 -2.04 0.34
CA ALA A 108 4.28 -1.37 1.63
C ALA A 108 5.75 -1.19 2.08
N GLY A 109 6.68 -1.99 1.55
CA GLY A 109 8.11 -1.96 1.89
C GLY A 109 8.79 -0.65 1.52
N LYS A 110 8.29 0.04 0.48
CA LYS A 110 8.67 1.43 0.19
C LYS A 110 8.21 2.44 1.25
N ARG A 111 7.32 2.07 2.18
CA ARG A 111 6.76 2.95 3.23
C ARG A 111 7.17 2.58 4.66
N TYR A 112 7.47 1.31 4.95
CA TYR A 112 7.87 0.88 6.31
C TYR A 112 9.39 0.76 6.52
N VAL A 113 10.19 0.55 5.47
CA VAL A 113 11.66 0.41 5.59
C VAL A 113 12.39 1.75 5.69
N GLN A 114 11.73 2.87 5.41
CA GLN A 114 12.29 4.21 5.67
C GLN A 114 11.79 4.76 7.00
N ALA A 115 12.36 4.27 8.11
CA ALA A 115 12.56 5.15 9.25
C ALA A 115 13.62 6.18 8.82
N PRO A 116 13.29 7.47 8.62
CA PRO A 116 14.30 8.45 8.25
C PRO A 116 15.15 8.71 9.48
N SER A 117 16.40 8.24 9.41
CA SER A 117 17.48 8.72 10.26
C SER A 117 17.46 10.26 10.29
N MET A 118 17.37 10.81 11.50
CA MET A 118 17.43 12.23 11.78
C MET A 118 18.85 12.74 11.48
N ARG A 119 19.08 13.27 10.27
CA ARG A 119 19.96 14.42 10.01
C ARG A 119 19.95 14.79 8.53
N THR A 120 19.92 16.11 8.29
CA THR A 120 20.23 16.79 7.04
C THR A 120 19.03 17.11 6.11
N ARG A 121 18.66 18.39 6.23
CA ARG A 121 18.11 19.35 5.25
C ARG A 121 17.62 18.85 3.87
N ARG A 122 16.45 19.40 3.52
CA ARG A 122 15.89 19.66 2.17
C ARG A 122 15.62 18.42 1.30
N ALA A 123 14.35 18.02 1.23
CA ALA A 123 13.62 17.89 -0.02
C ALA A 123 12.15 17.54 0.29
N LEU A 124 11.23 18.44 -0.06
CA LEU A 124 9.81 18.11 -0.16
C LEU A 124 9.67 17.26 -1.42
N VAL A 125 9.68 15.93 -1.30
CA VAL A 125 9.25 15.04 -2.39
C VAL A 125 8.01 14.31 -1.89
N LEU A 126 6.85 14.81 -2.31
CA LEU A 126 5.61 14.04 -2.29
C LEU A 126 5.84 12.80 -3.17
N PRO A 127 5.62 11.56 -2.70
CA PRO A 127 5.56 10.44 -3.60
C PRO A 127 4.25 10.54 -4.36
N ALA A 128 4.34 11.07 -5.58
CA ALA A 128 3.36 10.84 -6.62
C ALA A 128 3.06 9.34 -6.67
N LEU A 129 1.78 9.03 -6.61
CA LEU A 129 1.21 7.75 -6.95
C LEU A 129 1.76 7.35 -8.33
N VAL A 130 2.81 6.53 -8.38
CA VAL A 130 3.32 5.96 -9.63
C VAL A 130 2.29 4.94 -10.10
N ILE A 131 1.26 5.43 -10.77
CA ILE A 131 0.50 4.67 -11.75
C ILE A 131 1.38 4.73 -13.01
N PRO A 132 2.04 3.63 -13.42
CA PRO A 132 2.70 3.64 -14.72
C PRO A 132 1.64 3.89 -15.81
N PRO A 133 1.91 4.70 -16.84
CA PRO A 133 1.00 4.82 -17.96
C PRO A 133 0.82 3.43 -18.57
N ARG A 134 -0.42 2.93 -18.57
CA ARG A 134 -0.78 1.78 -19.42
C ARG A 134 -0.43 2.21 -20.84
N LEU A 135 0.48 1.48 -21.47
CA LEU A 135 0.72 1.58 -22.90
C LEU A 135 -0.65 1.48 -23.58
N THR A 136 -1.14 2.61 -24.09
CA THR A 136 -2.27 2.67 -25.01
C THR A 136 -1.87 1.85 -26.22
N ARG A 137 -2.31 0.59 -26.32
CA ARG A 137 -2.36 -0.08 -27.62
C ARG A 137 -3.41 0.66 -28.43
N SER A 138 -2.95 1.38 -29.45
CA SER A 138 -3.83 2.07 -30.41
C SER A 138 -4.80 1.09 -31.05
N PRO A 139 -6.06 1.48 -31.31
CA PRO A 139 -7.04 0.63 -31.96
C PRO A 139 -6.84 0.68 -33.48
N VAL A 140 -5.78 0.06 -33.98
CA VAL A 140 -5.60 -0.25 -35.41
C VAL A 140 -4.89 -1.59 -35.51
N GLU A 141 -5.58 -2.68 -35.20
CA GLU A 141 -5.35 -4.05 -35.72
C GLU A 141 -6.55 -4.93 -35.34
N LEU A 142 -7.76 -4.48 -35.70
CA LEU A 142 -8.93 -5.35 -35.71
C LEU A 142 -9.83 -4.98 -36.90
N SER A 143 -9.28 -5.10 -38.10
CA SER A 143 -10.06 -5.21 -39.33
C SER A 143 -9.16 -5.73 -40.44
N ASP A 144 -9.04 -7.05 -40.56
CA ASP A 144 -9.29 -7.62 -41.88
C ASP A 144 -9.90 -9.01 -41.70
N GLY A 145 -11.22 -9.04 -41.85
CA GLY A 145 -11.95 -10.27 -42.06
C GLY A 145 -11.74 -10.69 -43.51
N THR A 146 -11.13 -11.85 -43.72
CA THR A 146 -11.38 -12.62 -44.94
C THR A 146 -11.40 -14.10 -44.60
N ARG A 147 -12.60 -14.64 -44.36
CA ARG A 147 -12.92 -16.01 -44.79
C ARG A 147 -13.25 -15.91 -46.28
N PRO A 148 -12.82 -16.85 -47.14
CA PRO A 148 -13.72 -17.98 -47.36
C PRO A 148 -13.08 -19.34 -47.74
N ARG A 149 -13.91 -20.37 -47.48
CA ARG A 149 -13.99 -21.74 -48.03
C ARG A 149 -12.86 -22.72 -47.77
#